data_AF-B7P6N1-F1
#
_entry.id   AF-B7P6N1-F1
#
_cell.length_a   1.000
_cell.length_b   1.000
_cell.length_c   1.000
_cell.angle_alpha   90.00
_cell.angle_beta   90.00
_cell.angle_gamma   90.00
#
_symmetry.space_group_name_H-M   'P 1'
#
loop_
_entity.id
_entity.type
_entity.pdbx_description
1 polymer ?
#
loop_
_entity_poly.entity_id
_entity_poly.type
_entity_poly.pdbx_seq_one_letter_code
_entity_poly.pdbx_strand_id
1 'polypeptide(L)'
;MYEATNEVYKILIPISESHRDYKKLANIHSKLHEAFTKVVQQAGKRVFGTYFRVGFYGPRFGDLDGEEFIYKEPTLTKLPEISHRLESFYSERFGSDYVEVIKDSNMVDVSRLHPEKAYIQITYVEPYFDMYELRERHTYFDKNYNIKRFVYATPFTPDGRAHGDLHEQYKRKTIVTVANSFPYVKTRIQVVERKQVVLTPIEVAIEDIQKKTLELALATQQEPSDPKILQMVLQGSMGPTVNQGPMEVALVFLSDLQDPLRAPSPWQHKLRLCFKDFSRKCNDALRKNKTLIGADQRDYQKELERNYHRFSERLLPMIRNNSFLYRSAVPADGRPAKVAL
;
A
#
# COMPACT_ATOMS: atom_id res chain seq x y z
N MET A 1 18.00 1.50 -15.49
CA MET A 1 18.50 2.13 -14.25
C MET A 1 19.41 3.29 -14.63
N TYR A 2 18.84 4.44 -15.03
CA TYR A 2 19.65 5.54 -15.57
C TYR A 2 20.42 6.28 -14.47
N GLU A 3 19.82 6.41 -13.28
CA GLU A 3 20.39 7.04 -12.10
C GLU A 3 21.63 6.30 -11.61
N ALA A 4 21.61 4.95 -11.63
CA ALA A 4 22.74 4.12 -11.23
C ALA A 4 23.98 4.30 -12.14
N THR A 5 23.79 4.74 -13.38
CA THR A 5 24.90 5.04 -14.31
C THR A 5 25.83 6.12 -13.74
N ASN A 6 25.28 7.10 -13.03
CA ASN A 6 26.05 8.15 -12.39
C ASN A 6 26.99 7.60 -11.30
N GLU A 7 26.48 6.69 -10.47
CA GLU A 7 27.27 6.10 -9.38
C GLU A 7 28.45 5.27 -9.91
N VAL A 8 28.29 4.58 -11.04
CA VAL A 8 29.40 3.88 -11.71
C VAL A 8 30.44 4.87 -12.23
N TYR A 9 30.00 5.95 -12.89
CA TYR A 9 30.94 6.92 -13.47
C TYR A 9 31.68 7.76 -12.42
N LYS A 10 31.11 7.98 -11.22
CA LYS A 10 31.82 8.62 -10.10
C LYS A 10 33.14 7.92 -9.74
N ILE A 11 33.24 6.61 -9.98
CA ILE A 11 34.47 5.83 -9.75
C ILE A 11 35.46 6.02 -10.92
N LEU A 12 34.96 6.13 -12.15
CA LEU A 12 35.79 6.19 -13.37
C LEU A 12 36.31 7.58 -13.70
N ILE A 13 35.59 8.64 -13.29
CA ILE A 13 35.95 10.03 -13.56
C ILE A 13 37.33 10.37 -12.96
N PRO A 14 37.61 10.14 -11.66
CA PRO A 14 38.91 10.47 -11.06
C PRO A 14 40.09 9.78 -11.74
N ILE A 15 39.89 8.52 -12.18
CA ILE A 15 40.92 7.75 -12.91
C ILE A 15 41.20 8.36 -14.29
N SER A 16 40.15 8.84 -14.96
CA SER A 16 40.29 9.45 -16.29
C SER A 16 40.91 10.85 -16.19
N GLU A 17 40.59 11.59 -15.13
CA GLU A 17 41.21 12.88 -14.78
C GLU A 17 42.71 12.73 -14.47
N SER A 18 43.10 11.75 -13.65
CA SER A 18 44.51 11.52 -13.30
C SER A 18 45.36 11.19 -14.53
N HIS A 19 44.79 10.51 -15.52
CA HIS A 19 45.45 10.21 -16.79
C HIS A 19 45.34 11.33 -17.83
N ARG A 20 44.62 12.43 -17.54
CA ARG A 20 44.33 13.50 -18.50
C ARG A 20 43.69 12.98 -19.80
N ASP A 21 42.89 11.91 -19.70
CA ASP A 21 42.18 11.32 -20.85
C ASP A 21 40.89 12.11 -21.13
N TYR A 22 41.06 13.29 -21.72
CA TYR A 22 39.96 14.22 -22.02
C TYR A 22 38.95 13.64 -23.01
N LYS A 23 39.37 12.74 -23.91
CA LYS A 23 38.48 12.07 -24.85
C LYS A 23 37.52 11.14 -24.12
N LYS A 24 38.04 10.36 -23.16
CA LYS A 24 37.20 9.50 -22.31
C LYS A 24 36.30 10.31 -21.39
N LEU A 25 36.79 11.40 -20.79
CA LEU A 25 35.98 12.31 -19.99
C LEU A 25 34.82 12.89 -20.80
N ALA A 26 35.06 13.39 -22.02
CA ALA A 26 34.00 13.90 -22.90
C ALA A 26 32.92 12.83 -23.18
N ASN A 27 33.33 11.58 -23.44
CA ASN A 27 32.40 10.47 -23.66
C ASN A 27 31.59 10.13 -22.40
N ILE A 28 32.23 10.09 -21.22
CA ILE A 28 31.56 9.86 -19.94
C ILE A 28 30.48 10.92 -19.70
N HIS A 29 30.83 12.20 -19.84
CA HIS A 29 29.89 13.30 -19.63
C HIS A 29 28.74 13.31 -20.65
N SER A 30 29.01 12.95 -21.92
CA SER A 30 27.96 12.77 -22.92
C SER A 30 26.96 11.68 -22.51
N LYS A 31 27.44 10.52 -22.06
CA LYS A 31 26.57 9.44 -21.58
C LYS A 31 25.79 9.80 -20.32
N LEU A 32 26.39 10.57 -19.41
CA LEU A 32 25.68 11.08 -18.23
C LEU A 32 24.57 12.06 -18.63
N HIS A 33 24.85 12.96 -19.57
CA HIS A 33 23.84 13.87 -20.12
C HIS A 33 22.66 13.10 -20.71
N GLU A 34 22.92 12.09 -21.55
CA GLU A 34 21.87 11.23 -22.09
C GLU A 34 21.08 10.49 -21.00
N ALA A 35 21.77 9.95 -19.98
CA ALA A 35 21.13 9.22 -18.89
C ALA A 35 20.16 10.11 -18.11
N PHE A 36 20.61 11.29 -17.68
CA PHE A 36 19.76 12.23 -16.94
C PHE A 36 18.62 12.78 -17.80
N THR A 37 18.87 13.03 -19.09
CA THR A 37 17.82 13.41 -20.04
C THR A 37 16.73 12.34 -20.11
N LYS A 38 17.10 11.05 -20.16
CA LYS A 38 16.14 9.94 -20.14
C LYS A 38 15.37 9.82 -18.83
N VAL A 39 15.97 10.13 -17.68
CA VAL A 39 15.26 10.17 -16.38
C VAL A 39 14.10 11.16 -16.43
N VAL A 40 14.35 12.36 -16.95
CA VAL A 40 13.32 13.41 -17.07
C VAL A 40 12.26 13.02 -18.09
N GLN A 41 12.67 12.60 -19.29
CA GLN A 41 11.74 12.24 -20.38
C GLN A 41 10.81 11.06 -20.04
N GLN A 42 11.27 10.14 -19.19
CA GLN A 42 10.51 8.97 -18.78
C GLN A 42 9.91 9.09 -17.37
N ALA A 43 9.90 10.29 -16.79
CA ALA A 43 9.21 10.54 -15.52
C ALA A 43 7.74 10.07 -15.63
N GLY A 44 7.28 9.30 -14.64
CA GLY A 44 5.94 8.71 -14.61
C GLY A 44 5.67 7.54 -15.58
N LYS A 45 6.59 7.23 -16.50
CA LYS A 45 6.41 6.16 -17.52
C LYS A 45 7.21 4.88 -17.23
N ARG A 46 8.20 4.95 -16.35
CA ARG A 46 9.07 3.82 -16.02
C ARG A 46 8.34 2.81 -15.14
N VAL A 47 8.64 1.52 -15.33
CA VAL A 47 8.15 0.42 -14.51
C VAL A 47 9.34 -0.48 -14.17
N PHE A 48 9.63 -0.70 -12.88
CA PHE A 48 10.85 -1.39 -12.44
C PHE A 48 10.69 -2.90 -12.19
N GLY A 49 9.46 -3.40 -12.08
CA GLY A 49 9.13 -4.81 -11.88
C GLY A 49 8.00 -5.00 -10.88
N THR A 50 7.46 -6.21 -10.85
CA THR A 50 6.52 -6.68 -9.82
C THR A 50 7.20 -7.76 -8.99
N TYR A 51 6.76 -7.89 -7.73
CA TYR A 51 7.39 -8.79 -6.77
C TYR A 51 6.37 -9.80 -6.22
N PHE A 52 6.80 -11.05 -6.09
CA PHE A 52 5.98 -12.13 -5.56
C PHE A 52 6.78 -12.95 -4.54
N ARG A 53 6.18 -13.23 -3.38
CA ARG A 53 6.67 -14.27 -2.47
C ARG A 53 6.23 -15.62 -3.02
N VAL A 54 7.19 -16.53 -3.20
CA VAL A 54 6.97 -17.90 -3.67
C VAL A 54 7.54 -18.85 -2.63
N GLY A 55 6.67 -19.64 -2.00
CA GLY A 55 7.04 -20.72 -1.09
C GLY A 55 6.82 -22.09 -1.72
N PHE A 56 7.72 -23.02 -1.44
CA PHE A 56 7.68 -24.39 -1.94
C PHE A 56 7.50 -25.35 -0.76
N TYR A 57 6.53 -26.27 -0.85
CA TYR A 57 6.24 -27.21 0.23
C TYR A 57 5.96 -28.60 -0.32
N GLY A 58 6.56 -29.61 0.28
CA GLY A 58 6.42 -31.02 -0.08
C GLY A 58 7.75 -31.63 -0.55
N PRO A 59 7.99 -32.92 -0.22
CA PRO A 59 9.29 -33.55 -0.36
C PRO A 59 9.78 -33.66 -1.82
N ARG A 60 8.88 -33.58 -2.81
CA ARG A 60 9.24 -33.56 -4.24
C ARG A 60 10.12 -32.38 -4.64
N PHE A 61 10.11 -31.31 -3.85
CA PHE A 61 10.94 -30.14 -4.07
C PHE A 61 12.41 -30.33 -3.65
N GLY A 62 12.74 -31.38 -2.88
CA GLY A 62 14.09 -31.62 -2.38
C GLY A 62 14.57 -30.44 -1.54
N ASP A 63 15.72 -29.86 -1.89
CA ASP A 63 16.31 -28.71 -1.19
C ASP A 63 15.44 -27.43 -1.21
N LEU A 64 14.40 -27.39 -2.05
CA LEU A 64 13.44 -26.28 -2.05
C LEU A 64 12.29 -26.49 -1.05
N ASP A 65 12.13 -27.68 -0.46
CA ASP A 65 11.04 -27.94 0.47
C ASP A 65 11.15 -27.07 1.74
N GLY A 66 10.10 -26.29 2.02
CA GLY A 66 10.03 -25.32 3.11
C GLY A 66 10.67 -23.96 2.79
N GLU A 67 11.31 -23.81 1.63
CA GLU A 67 12.02 -22.59 1.27
C GLU A 67 11.12 -21.53 0.64
N GLU A 68 11.40 -20.26 0.96
CA GLU A 68 10.69 -19.11 0.42
C GLU A 68 11.63 -18.12 -0.26
N PHE A 69 11.14 -17.54 -1.35
CA PHE A 69 11.88 -16.56 -2.13
C PHE A 69 10.99 -15.37 -2.48
N ILE A 70 11.59 -14.20 -2.65
CA ILE A 70 10.98 -13.13 -3.43
C ILE A 70 11.46 -13.25 -4.87
N TYR A 71 10.51 -13.33 -5.78
CA TYR A 71 10.70 -13.29 -7.21
C TYR A 71 10.49 -11.86 -7.70
N LYS A 72 11.43 -11.37 -8.50
CA LYS A 72 11.29 -10.15 -9.28
C LYS A 72 10.92 -10.55 -10.71
N GLU A 73 9.68 -10.27 -11.08
CA GLU A 73 9.17 -10.53 -12.43
C GLU A 73 9.43 -9.33 -13.36
N PRO A 74 9.38 -9.56 -14.69
CA PRO A 74 9.18 -8.50 -15.67
C PRO A 74 7.97 -7.63 -15.32
N THR A 75 7.89 -6.45 -15.93
CA THR A 75 7.10 -5.30 -15.46
C THR A 75 5.68 -5.63 -14.98
N LEU A 76 4.64 -5.46 -15.78
CA LEU A 76 3.23 -5.52 -15.33
C LEU A 76 2.72 -6.96 -15.13
N THR A 77 3.59 -7.92 -14.82
CA THR A 77 3.24 -9.33 -14.56
C THR A 77 2.24 -9.42 -13.40
N LYS A 78 1.16 -10.17 -13.63
CA LYS A 78 0.07 -10.34 -12.64
C LYS A 78 0.16 -11.71 -11.96
N LEU A 79 -0.48 -11.83 -10.80
CA LEU A 79 -0.50 -13.08 -10.02
C LEU A 79 -0.91 -14.31 -10.86
N PRO A 80 -1.96 -14.27 -11.71
CA PRO A 80 -2.33 -15.45 -12.51
C PRO A 80 -1.25 -15.86 -13.51
N GLU A 81 -0.47 -14.91 -14.02
CA GLU A 81 0.57 -15.16 -15.02
C GLU A 81 1.75 -15.93 -14.42
N ILE A 82 2.30 -15.45 -13.30
CA ILE A 82 3.36 -16.18 -12.57
C ILE A 82 2.83 -17.49 -12.00
N SER A 83 1.59 -17.52 -11.50
CA SER A 83 0.97 -18.72 -10.97
C SER A 83 0.90 -19.82 -12.01
N HIS A 84 0.33 -19.51 -13.17
CA HIS A 84 0.23 -20.46 -14.27
C HIS A 84 1.62 -20.88 -14.77
N ARG A 85 2.58 -19.95 -14.89
CA ARG A 85 3.94 -20.28 -15.33
C ARG A 85 4.65 -21.25 -14.41
N LEU A 86 4.55 -21.05 -13.09
CA LEU A 86 5.19 -21.94 -12.11
C LEU A 86 4.45 -23.28 -12.00
N GLU A 87 3.12 -23.25 -11.97
CA GLU A 87 2.28 -24.45 -11.95
C GLU A 87 2.58 -25.35 -13.16
N SER A 88 2.58 -24.80 -14.39
CA SER A 88 2.90 -25.54 -15.61
C SER A 88 4.32 -26.13 -15.58
N PHE A 89 5.31 -25.32 -15.20
CA PHE A 89 6.71 -25.77 -15.12
C PHE A 89 6.90 -26.97 -14.17
N TYR A 90 6.30 -26.92 -12.98
CA TYR A 90 6.42 -28.03 -12.02
C TYR A 90 5.49 -29.21 -12.36
N SER A 91 4.36 -28.97 -13.03
CA SER A 91 3.47 -30.03 -13.51
C SER A 91 4.13 -30.86 -14.60
N GLU A 92 4.87 -30.23 -15.52
CA GLU A 92 5.69 -30.94 -16.51
C GLU A 92 6.77 -31.81 -15.86
N ARG A 93 7.30 -31.40 -14.70
CA ARG A 93 8.37 -32.11 -14.00
C ARG A 93 7.87 -33.24 -13.10
N PHE A 94 6.75 -33.04 -12.41
CA PHE A 94 6.26 -33.94 -11.36
C PHE A 94 4.96 -34.67 -11.73
N GLY A 95 4.27 -34.26 -12.79
CA GLY A 95 2.92 -34.67 -13.15
C GLY A 95 1.86 -33.73 -12.56
N SER A 96 0.86 -33.36 -13.37
CA SER A 96 -0.17 -32.39 -13.00
C SER A 96 -0.98 -32.78 -11.76
N ASP A 97 -1.20 -34.08 -11.53
CA ASP A 97 -1.95 -34.57 -10.37
C ASP A 97 -1.20 -34.36 -9.03
N TYR A 98 0.10 -34.09 -9.09
CA TYR A 98 0.97 -33.95 -7.94
C TYR A 98 1.32 -32.50 -7.61
N VAL A 99 0.89 -31.52 -8.40
CA VAL A 99 1.20 -30.09 -8.18
C VAL A 99 -0.06 -29.33 -7.80
N GLU A 100 0.03 -28.49 -6.76
CA GLU A 100 -1.11 -27.71 -6.30
C GLU A 100 -0.68 -26.30 -5.89
N VAL A 101 -1.41 -25.28 -6.36
CA VAL A 101 -1.16 -23.89 -5.98
C VAL A 101 -2.01 -23.52 -4.77
N ILE A 102 -1.34 -23.16 -3.66
CA ILE A 102 -2.00 -22.62 -2.46
C ILE A 102 -2.42 -21.18 -2.76
N LYS A 103 -3.73 -20.93 -2.74
CA LYS A 103 -4.34 -19.65 -3.11
C LYS A 103 -4.37 -18.63 -1.97
N ASP A 104 -4.45 -19.11 -0.73
CA ASP A 104 -4.43 -18.22 0.43
C ASP A 104 -2.98 -17.80 0.75
N SER A 105 -2.84 -16.69 1.47
CA SER A 105 -1.54 -16.11 1.81
C SER A 105 -1.12 -16.37 3.26
N ASN A 106 -1.85 -17.22 4.00
CA ASN A 106 -1.53 -17.52 5.39
C ASN A 106 -0.20 -18.30 5.48
N MET A 107 0.28 -18.46 6.71
CA MET A 107 1.37 -19.40 6.94
C MET A 107 0.86 -20.81 6.64
N VAL A 108 1.62 -21.54 5.84
CA VAL A 108 1.27 -22.90 5.44
C VAL A 108 1.52 -23.84 6.60
N ASP A 109 0.49 -24.56 7.00
CA ASP A 109 0.58 -25.64 7.97
C ASP A 109 0.91 -26.94 7.23
N VAL A 110 2.19 -27.31 7.24
CA VAL A 110 2.73 -28.47 6.52
C VAL A 110 2.07 -29.77 6.98
N SER A 111 1.59 -29.85 8.22
CA SER A 111 0.93 -31.05 8.76
C SER A 111 -0.41 -31.37 8.08
N ARG A 112 -1.01 -30.37 7.42
CA ARG A 112 -2.30 -30.50 6.71
C ARG A 112 -2.13 -30.77 5.22
N LEU A 113 -0.90 -30.79 4.72
CA LEU A 113 -0.59 -31.02 3.31
C LEU A 113 -0.49 -32.51 3.01
N HIS A 114 -0.87 -32.90 1.78
CA HIS A 114 -0.72 -34.28 1.35
C HIS A 114 0.77 -34.60 1.10
N PRO A 115 1.36 -35.63 1.75
CA PRO A 115 2.80 -35.90 1.70
C PRO A 115 3.35 -36.17 0.28
N GLU A 116 2.51 -36.69 -0.62
CA GLU A 116 2.92 -37.01 -1.99
C GLU A 116 2.76 -35.85 -2.98
N LYS A 117 2.26 -34.69 -2.56
CA LYS A 117 2.05 -33.54 -3.43
C LYS A 117 3.13 -32.47 -3.25
N ALA A 118 3.26 -31.64 -4.27
CA ALA A 118 4.14 -30.49 -4.36
C ALA A 118 3.27 -29.22 -4.37
N TYR A 119 3.30 -28.48 -3.27
CA TYR A 119 2.53 -27.26 -3.10
C TYR A 119 3.37 -26.02 -3.37
N ILE A 120 2.82 -25.07 -4.14
CA ILE A 120 3.45 -23.78 -4.41
C ILE A 120 2.52 -22.70 -3.87
N GLN A 121 3.00 -21.87 -2.94
CA GLN A 121 2.25 -20.71 -2.47
C GLN A 121 2.81 -19.45 -3.11
N ILE A 122 1.96 -18.68 -3.78
CA ILE A 122 2.36 -17.46 -4.48
C ILE A 122 1.56 -16.28 -3.94
N THR A 123 2.25 -15.25 -3.47
CA THR A 123 1.61 -14.05 -2.90
C THR A 123 2.24 -12.80 -3.49
N TYR A 124 1.42 -11.87 -4.00
CA TYR A 124 1.90 -10.55 -4.40
C TYR A 124 2.46 -9.79 -3.20
N VAL A 125 3.61 -9.13 -3.37
CA VAL A 125 4.23 -8.32 -2.32
C VAL A 125 4.63 -6.94 -2.86
N GLU A 126 4.63 -5.96 -1.97
CA GLU A 126 5.10 -4.60 -2.27
C GLU A 126 6.42 -4.33 -1.54
N PRO A 127 7.34 -3.52 -2.09
CA PRO A 127 8.49 -3.02 -1.33
C PRO A 127 8.05 -2.35 -0.04
N TYR A 128 8.69 -2.70 1.07
CA TYR A 128 8.40 -2.15 2.39
C TYR A 128 9.50 -1.20 2.85
N PHE A 129 9.08 -0.06 3.40
CA PHE A 129 9.95 0.96 3.95
C PHE A 129 9.43 1.44 5.30
N ASP A 130 10.34 1.65 6.24
CA ASP A 130 10.02 2.34 7.47
C ASP A 130 9.86 3.86 7.22
N MET A 131 9.21 4.54 8.15
CA MET A 131 8.93 5.98 8.02
C MET A 131 10.18 6.84 7.87
N TYR A 132 11.33 6.41 8.43
CA TYR A 132 12.58 7.14 8.27
C TYR A 132 13.18 6.95 6.87
N GLU A 133 13.08 5.74 6.29
CA GLU A 133 13.57 5.47 4.93
C GLU A 133 12.75 6.21 3.89
N LEU A 134 11.43 6.37 4.11
CA LEU A 134 10.57 7.14 3.21
C LEU A 134 10.96 8.63 3.13
N ARG A 135 11.69 9.17 4.12
CA ARG A 135 12.25 10.53 4.10
C ARG A 135 13.52 10.65 3.25
N GLU A 136 14.13 9.53 2.88
CA GLU A 136 15.31 9.52 2.01
C GLU A 136 14.94 9.03 0.60
N ARG A 137 13.97 8.11 0.51
CA ARG A 137 13.49 7.50 -0.73
C ARG A 137 12.36 8.33 -1.35
N HIS A 138 12.72 9.47 -1.91
CA HIS A 138 11.75 10.41 -2.50
C HIS A 138 11.24 9.95 -3.86
N THR A 139 12.13 9.48 -4.73
CA THR A 139 11.79 9.22 -6.12
C THR A 139 11.25 7.81 -6.31
N TYR A 140 10.59 7.60 -7.46
CA TYR A 140 10.16 6.26 -7.86
C TYR A 140 11.36 5.30 -8.05
N PHE A 141 12.53 5.82 -8.46
CA PHE A 141 13.75 5.02 -8.53
C PHE A 141 14.23 4.59 -7.14
N ASP A 142 14.27 5.50 -6.17
CA ASP A 142 14.75 5.20 -4.82
C ASP A 142 13.86 4.14 -4.14
N LYS A 143 12.57 4.10 -4.45
CA LYS A 143 11.64 3.08 -3.95
C LYS A 143 11.75 1.73 -4.67
N ASN A 144 12.60 1.61 -5.69
CA ASN A 144 12.79 0.41 -6.51
C ASN A 144 14.26 -0.02 -6.66
N TYR A 145 15.19 0.71 -6.03
CA TYR A 145 16.62 0.42 -6.07
C TYR A 145 17.16 0.15 -4.67
N ASN A 146 18.00 -0.88 -4.56
CA ASN A 146 18.56 -1.36 -3.30
C ASN A 146 17.46 -1.59 -2.25
N ILE A 147 16.49 -2.43 -2.61
CA ILE A 147 15.34 -2.79 -1.76
C ILE A 147 15.49 -4.22 -1.26
N LYS A 148 15.22 -4.45 0.02
CA LYS A 148 15.46 -5.75 0.69
C LYS A 148 14.25 -6.27 1.48
N ARG A 149 13.28 -5.41 1.75
CA ARG A 149 12.09 -5.75 2.54
C ARG A 149 10.83 -5.62 1.70
N PHE A 150 9.94 -6.57 1.89
CA PHE A 150 8.68 -6.67 1.16
C PHE A 150 7.55 -6.96 2.12
N VAL A 151 6.34 -6.46 1.82
CA VAL A 151 5.16 -6.64 2.66
C VAL A 151 3.99 -7.19 1.85
N TYR A 152 3.23 -8.09 2.48
CA TYR A 152 1.89 -8.46 2.05
C TYR A 152 0.93 -8.42 3.24
N ALA A 153 -0.36 -8.28 2.94
CA ALA A 153 -1.41 -8.23 3.93
C ALA A 153 -2.37 -9.41 3.76
N THR A 154 -2.70 -10.06 4.87
CA THR A 154 -3.67 -11.16 4.92
C THR A 154 -4.83 -10.74 5.84
N PRO A 155 -6.04 -10.56 5.29
CA PRO A 155 -7.22 -10.24 6.09
C PRO A 155 -7.65 -11.49 6.86
N PHE A 156 -8.12 -11.31 8.10
CA PHE A 156 -8.68 -12.39 8.90
C PHE A 156 -9.67 -11.86 9.94
N THR A 157 -10.51 -12.73 10.45
CA THR A 157 -11.44 -12.50 11.55
C THR A 157 -11.08 -13.41 12.75
N PRO A 158 -11.56 -13.10 13.98
CA PRO A 158 -11.26 -13.93 15.17
C PRO A 158 -11.69 -15.40 15.04
N ASP A 159 -12.72 -15.67 14.25
CA ASP A 159 -13.22 -17.02 13.95
C ASP A 159 -12.46 -17.72 12.80
N GLY A 160 -11.43 -17.08 12.24
CA GLY A 160 -10.52 -17.67 11.24
C GLY A 160 -10.94 -17.49 9.79
N ARG A 161 -12.07 -16.84 9.49
CA ARG A 161 -12.43 -16.46 8.11
C ARG A 161 -11.52 -15.36 7.59
N ALA A 162 -11.40 -15.24 6.27
CA ALA A 162 -10.64 -14.13 5.66
C ALA A 162 -11.39 -12.79 5.77
N HIS A 163 -12.73 -12.83 5.64
CA HIS A 163 -13.59 -11.65 5.58
C HIS A 163 -14.77 -11.78 6.55
N GLY A 164 -15.10 -10.66 7.20
CA GLY A 164 -16.24 -10.51 8.10
C GLY A 164 -16.71 -9.07 8.18
N ASP A 165 -17.48 -8.74 9.22
CA ASP A 165 -17.96 -7.38 9.44
C ASP A 165 -16.82 -6.45 9.85
N LEU A 166 -17.01 -5.14 9.66
CA LEU A 166 -15.98 -4.13 9.92
C LEU A 166 -15.38 -4.24 11.32
N HIS A 167 -16.19 -4.48 12.35
CA HIS A 167 -15.77 -4.56 13.74
C HIS A 167 -15.03 -5.86 14.08
N GLU A 168 -15.05 -6.86 13.20
CA GLU A 168 -14.36 -8.14 13.34
C GLU A 168 -13.19 -8.29 12.36
N GLN A 169 -13.01 -7.33 11.44
CA GLN A 169 -12.03 -7.44 10.37
C GLN A 169 -10.63 -7.03 10.83
N TYR A 170 -9.77 -8.01 11.12
CA TYR A 170 -8.34 -7.80 11.36
C TYR A 170 -7.55 -7.90 10.06
N LYS A 171 -6.31 -7.39 10.10
CA LYS A 171 -5.36 -7.48 8.98
C LYS A 171 -3.98 -7.80 9.52
N ARG A 172 -3.34 -8.85 9.00
CA ARG A 172 -1.96 -9.20 9.32
C ARG A 172 -1.05 -8.70 8.22
N LYS A 173 -0.12 -7.80 8.54
CA LYS A 173 0.95 -7.38 7.63
C LYS A 173 2.18 -8.23 7.92
N THR A 174 2.61 -8.99 6.93
CA THR A 174 3.83 -9.79 7.02
C THR A 174 4.92 -9.12 6.20
N ILE A 175 5.98 -8.70 6.88
CA ILE A 175 7.17 -8.11 6.29
C ILE A 175 8.22 -9.21 6.21
N VAL A 176 8.77 -9.42 5.03
CA VAL A 176 9.84 -10.40 4.77
C VAL A 176 11.10 -9.67 4.31
N THR A 177 12.25 -10.10 4.84
CA THR A 177 13.57 -9.61 4.43
C THR A 177 14.26 -10.70 3.62
N VAL A 178 14.79 -10.34 2.45
CA VAL A 178 15.58 -11.27 1.62
C VAL A 178 17.07 -11.19 1.91
N ALA A 179 17.84 -12.23 1.56
CA ALA A 179 19.28 -12.30 1.83
C ALA A 179 20.08 -11.11 1.23
N ASN A 180 19.73 -10.70 0.00
CA ASN A 180 20.36 -9.63 -0.77
C ASN A 180 19.32 -8.64 -1.31
N SER A 181 19.75 -7.42 -1.62
CA SER A 181 18.85 -6.39 -2.17
C SER A 181 18.59 -6.58 -3.67
N PHE A 182 17.40 -6.20 -4.13
CA PHE A 182 17.14 -5.98 -5.55
C PHE A 182 17.58 -4.59 -6.01
N PRO A 183 18.04 -4.43 -7.27
CA PRO A 183 18.31 -5.49 -8.24
C PRO A 183 19.52 -6.35 -7.85
N TYR A 184 19.50 -7.63 -8.23
CA TYR A 184 20.56 -8.59 -7.95
C TYR A 184 20.90 -9.41 -9.20
N VAL A 185 22.01 -10.16 -9.16
CA VAL A 185 22.42 -11.04 -10.27
C VAL A 185 21.44 -12.18 -10.52
N LYS A 186 20.61 -12.53 -9.53
CA LYS A 186 19.49 -13.49 -9.64
C LYS A 186 18.15 -12.75 -9.60
N THR A 187 17.15 -13.29 -10.30
CA THR A 187 15.77 -12.77 -10.30
C THR A 187 14.94 -13.23 -9.11
N ARG A 188 15.44 -14.19 -8.32
CA ARG A 188 14.86 -14.60 -7.05
C ARG A 188 15.90 -14.59 -5.94
N ILE A 189 15.49 -14.18 -4.75
CA ILE A 189 16.35 -14.09 -3.56
C ILE A 189 15.61 -14.71 -2.38
N GLN A 190 16.30 -15.56 -1.63
CA GLN A 190 15.75 -16.29 -0.49
C GLN A 190 15.30 -15.33 0.62
N VAL A 191 14.17 -15.62 1.24
CA VAL A 191 13.68 -14.95 2.44
C VAL A 191 14.46 -15.49 3.63
N VAL A 192 15.03 -14.59 4.45
CA VAL A 192 15.87 -14.95 5.60
C VAL A 192 15.30 -14.45 6.93
N GLU A 193 14.33 -13.55 6.90
CA GLU A 193 13.71 -12.99 8.08
C GLU A 193 12.23 -12.68 7.81
N ARG A 194 11.42 -12.78 8.86
CA ARG A 194 10.00 -12.46 8.82
C ARG A 194 9.59 -11.71 10.09
N LYS A 195 8.81 -10.65 9.91
CA LYS A 195 8.13 -9.91 10.98
C LYS A 195 6.64 -9.81 10.68
N GLN A 196 5.79 -10.03 11.68
CA GLN A 196 4.35 -9.88 11.54
C GLN A 196 3.84 -8.75 12.44
N VAL A 197 2.91 -7.97 11.90
CA VAL A 197 2.17 -6.93 12.63
C VAL A 197 0.69 -7.17 12.39
N VAL A 198 -0.07 -7.31 13.47
CA VAL A 198 -1.53 -7.46 13.41
C VAL A 198 -2.15 -6.10 13.66
N LEU A 199 -3.05 -5.69 12.77
CA LEU A 199 -3.87 -4.50 12.92
C LEU A 199 -5.25 -4.89 13.43
N THR A 200 -5.71 -4.15 14.44
CA THR A 200 -7.08 -4.22 14.94
C THR A 200 -8.07 -3.63 13.93
N PRO A 201 -9.37 -3.95 14.02
CA PRO A 201 -10.41 -3.45 13.13
C PRO A 201 -10.39 -1.93 12.87
N ILE A 202 -10.21 -1.12 13.92
CA ILE A 202 -10.14 0.33 13.76
C ILE A 202 -8.85 0.78 13.07
N GLU A 203 -7.73 0.07 13.27
CA GLU A 203 -6.47 0.36 12.56
C GLU A 203 -6.57 -0.01 11.07
N VAL A 204 -7.28 -1.11 10.74
CA VAL A 204 -7.60 -1.47 9.35
C VAL A 204 -8.40 -0.35 8.68
N ALA A 205 -9.46 0.12 9.34
CA ALA A 205 -10.26 1.24 8.87
C ALA A 205 -9.43 2.51 8.64
N ILE A 206 -8.50 2.84 9.56
CA ILE A 206 -7.61 3.98 9.41
C ILE A 206 -6.73 3.84 8.16
N GLU A 207 -6.07 2.69 7.97
CA GLU A 207 -5.24 2.46 6.77
C GLU A 207 -6.05 2.57 5.49
N ASP A 208 -7.27 2.04 5.46
CA ASP A 208 -8.10 2.02 4.26
C ASP A 208 -8.60 3.43 3.89
N ILE A 209 -9.01 4.24 4.87
CA ILE A 209 -9.36 5.65 4.66
C ILE A 209 -8.14 6.46 4.21
N GLN A 210 -6.97 6.25 4.82
CA GLN A 210 -5.73 6.92 4.41
C GLN A 210 -5.33 6.56 2.98
N LYS A 211 -5.41 5.27 2.62
CA LYS A 211 -5.14 4.80 1.26
C LYS A 211 -6.08 5.46 0.25
N LYS A 212 -7.38 5.49 0.54
CA LYS A 212 -8.37 6.14 -0.34
C LYS A 212 -8.13 7.65 -0.47
N THR A 213 -7.75 8.30 0.63
CA THR A 213 -7.39 9.73 0.66
C THR A 213 -6.17 10.01 -0.22
N LEU A 214 -5.16 9.13 -0.18
CA LEU A 214 -3.98 9.25 -1.03
C LEU A 214 -4.31 9.04 -2.51
N GLU A 215 -5.12 8.02 -2.85
CA GLU A 215 -5.60 7.78 -4.21
C GLU A 215 -6.32 9.02 -4.79
N LEU A 216 -7.20 9.65 -4.00
CA LEU A 216 -7.87 10.90 -4.37
C LEU A 216 -6.90 12.06 -4.58
N ALA A 217 -5.95 12.23 -3.65
CA ALA A 217 -4.97 13.31 -3.73
C ALA A 217 -4.11 13.18 -4.99
N LEU A 218 -3.63 11.96 -5.29
CA LEU A 218 -2.84 11.68 -6.49
C LEU A 218 -3.63 11.92 -7.76
N ALA A 219 -4.88 11.44 -7.86
CA ALA A 219 -5.73 11.67 -9.02
C ALA A 219 -6.05 13.17 -9.23
N THR A 220 -6.20 13.93 -8.14
CA THR A 220 -6.49 15.37 -8.20
C THR A 220 -5.28 16.19 -8.65
N GLN A 221 -4.08 15.78 -8.25
CA GLN A 221 -2.80 16.45 -8.54
C GLN A 221 -2.13 15.97 -9.83
N GLN A 222 -2.74 15.02 -10.55
CA GLN A 222 -2.17 14.46 -11.76
C GLN A 222 -2.05 15.50 -12.88
N GLU A 223 -0.86 15.58 -13.48
CA GLU A 223 -0.55 16.42 -14.64
C GLU A 223 0.13 15.62 -15.77
N PRO A 224 -0.40 15.65 -17.02
CA PRO A 224 -1.66 16.27 -17.42
C PRO A 224 -2.87 15.61 -16.72
N SER A 225 -3.93 16.39 -16.49
CA SER A 225 -5.11 15.89 -15.78
C SER A 225 -5.81 14.77 -16.55
N ASP A 226 -6.24 13.74 -15.83
CA ASP A 226 -7.04 12.63 -16.36
C ASP A 226 -8.44 12.66 -15.72
N PRO A 227 -9.45 13.25 -16.40
CA PRO A 227 -10.79 13.36 -15.86
C PRO A 227 -11.44 12.00 -15.57
N LYS A 228 -11.11 10.96 -16.35
CA LYS A 228 -11.70 9.63 -16.19
C LYS A 228 -11.20 8.97 -14.92
N ILE A 229 -9.89 9.01 -14.67
CA ILE A 229 -9.30 8.48 -13.42
C ILE A 229 -9.83 9.27 -12.23
N LEU A 230 -9.85 10.60 -12.31
CA LEU A 230 -10.37 11.44 -11.23
C LEU A 230 -11.83 11.10 -10.89
N GLN A 231 -12.70 11.01 -11.90
CA GLN A 231 -14.12 10.67 -11.72
C GLN A 231 -14.30 9.26 -11.14
N MET A 232 -13.54 8.28 -11.63
CA MET A 232 -13.58 6.90 -11.13
C MET A 232 -13.22 6.83 -9.64
N VAL A 233 -12.12 7.48 -9.22
CA VAL A 233 -11.68 7.47 -7.83
C VAL A 233 -12.65 8.26 -6.94
N LEU A 234 -13.12 9.42 -7.41
CA LEU A 234 -14.06 10.26 -6.68
C LEU A 234 -15.41 9.57 -6.44
N GLN A 235 -15.98 8.94 -7.47
CA GLN A 235 -17.22 8.17 -7.36
C GLN A 235 -17.04 6.97 -6.43
N GLY A 236 -15.97 6.20 -6.59
CA GLY A 236 -15.68 5.05 -5.73
C GLY A 236 -15.43 5.42 -4.27
N SER A 237 -15.05 6.67 -3.99
CA SER A 237 -14.83 7.18 -2.64
C SER A 237 -16.12 7.61 -1.93
N MET A 238 -17.07 8.23 -2.65
CA MET A 238 -18.27 8.82 -2.04
C MET A 238 -19.53 7.96 -2.15
N GLY A 239 -19.56 7.00 -3.06
CA GLY A 239 -20.70 6.12 -3.29
C GLY A 239 -20.28 4.75 -3.79
N PRO A 240 -19.48 3.98 -3.04
CA PRO A 240 -19.21 2.59 -3.41
C PRO A 240 -20.54 1.82 -3.41
N THR A 241 -20.88 1.24 -4.54
CA THR A 241 -22.12 0.46 -4.74
C THR A 241 -21.96 -1.02 -4.37
N VAL A 242 -20.72 -1.49 -4.25
CA VAL A 242 -20.39 -2.92 -4.09
C VAL A 242 -19.76 -3.23 -2.72
N ASN A 243 -19.03 -2.29 -2.12
CA ASN A 243 -18.35 -2.48 -0.84
C ASN A 243 -18.95 -1.59 0.25
N GLN A 244 -18.82 -1.97 1.52
CA GLN A 244 -19.18 -1.12 2.65
C GLN A 244 -18.40 0.21 2.56
N GLY A 245 -19.12 1.32 2.45
CA GLY A 245 -18.52 2.62 2.14
C GLY A 245 -17.87 3.31 3.33
N PRO A 246 -17.11 4.40 3.11
CA PRO A 246 -16.48 5.16 4.20
C PRO A 246 -17.45 5.65 5.28
N MET A 247 -18.73 5.84 4.94
CA MET A 247 -19.75 6.18 5.92
C MET A 247 -20.02 5.05 6.91
N GLU A 248 -20.04 3.80 6.45
CA GLU A 248 -20.27 2.63 7.32
C GLU A 248 -19.12 2.47 8.32
N VAL A 249 -17.89 2.68 7.84
CA VAL A 249 -16.70 2.75 8.69
C VAL A 249 -16.85 3.82 9.78
N ALA A 250 -17.33 5.02 9.43
CA ALA A 250 -17.56 6.07 10.42
C ALA A 250 -18.64 5.66 11.43
N LEU A 251 -19.74 5.05 10.99
CA LEU A 251 -20.82 4.61 11.88
C LEU A 251 -20.36 3.53 12.86
N VAL A 252 -19.63 2.52 12.38
CA VAL A 252 -19.16 1.42 13.22
C VAL A 252 -18.17 1.91 14.28
N PHE A 253 -17.23 2.79 13.92
CA PHE A 253 -16.12 3.14 14.82
C PHE A 253 -16.25 4.48 15.54
N LEU A 254 -17.13 5.38 15.10
CA LEU A 254 -17.23 6.75 15.61
C LEU A 254 -18.64 7.17 16.05
N SER A 255 -19.67 6.35 15.84
CA SER A 255 -21.05 6.73 16.18
C SER A 255 -21.27 7.01 17.67
N ASP A 256 -20.52 6.32 18.54
CA ASP A 256 -20.55 6.49 19.99
C ASP A 256 -20.04 7.88 20.44
N LEU A 257 -19.26 8.56 19.59
CA LEU A 257 -18.74 9.91 19.87
C LEU A 257 -19.77 11.02 19.65
N GLN A 258 -20.98 10.67 19.19
CA GLN A 258 -22.10 11.61 19.16
C GLN A 258 -22.58 11.95 20.57
N ASP A 259 -22.34 11.06 21.55
CA ASP A 259 -22.54 11.37 22.96
C ASP A 259 -21.48 12.38 23.42
N PRO A 260 -21.87 13.60 23.85
CA PRO A 260 -20.93 14.62 24.30
C PRO A 260 -20.12 14.20 25.54
N LEU A 261 -20.57 13.20 26.30
CA LEU A 261 -19.87 12.68 27.47
C LEU A 261 -18.74 11.70 27.10
N ARG A 262 -18.79 11.12 25.88
CA ARG A 262 -17.84 10.10 25.43
C ARG A 262 -16.54 10.73 24.92
N ALA A 263 -15.44 10.44 25.60
CA ALA A 263 -14.11 10.82 25.13
C ALA A 263 -13.62 9.84 24.03
N PRO A 264 -13.04 10.33 22.92
CA PRO A 264 -12.49 9.47 21.89
C PRO A 264 -11.23 8.74 22.37
N SER A 265 -11.12 7.45 22.05
CA SER A 265 -9.86 6.73 22.18
C SER A 265 -8.78 7.30 21.24
N PRO A 266 -7.48 7.00 21.46
CA PRO A 266 -6.41 7.45 20.56
C PRO A 266 -6.63 7.05 19.09
N TRP A 267 -7.12 5.83 18.85
CA TRP A 267 -7.42 5.35 17.50
C TRP A 267 -8.63 6.01 16.89
N GLN A 268 -9.70 6.22 17.67
CA GLN A 268 -10.86 6.99 17.22
C GLN A 268 -10.48 8.44 16.89
N HIS A 269 -9.63 9.08 17.70
CA HIS A 269 -9.11 10.40 17.41
C HIS A 269 -8.33 10.42 16.09
N LYS A 270 -7.44 9.45 15.87
CA LYS A 270 -6.71 9.31 14.60
C LYS A 270 -7.65 9.10 13.42
N LEU A 271 -8.64 8.21 13.54
CA LEU A 271 -9.63 7.96 12.49
C LEU A 271 -10.43 9.22 12.15
N ARG A 272 -10.82 10.03 13.15
CA ARG A 272 -11.48 11.32 12.92
C ARG A 272 -10.61 12.29 12.14
N LEU A 273 -9.30 12.34 12.42
CA LEU A 273 -8.38 13.17 11.64
C LEU A 273 -8.28 12.67 10.19
N CYS A 274 -8.23 11.35 9.98
CA CYS A 274 -8.25 10.77 8.64
C CYS A 274 -9.52 11.12 7.88
N PHE A 275 -10.69 11.06 8.52
CA PHE A 275 -11.96 11.45 7.89
C PHE A 275 -12.05 12.96 7.58
N LYS A 276 -11.47 13.81 8.42
CA LYS A 276 -11.37 15.26 8.14
C LYS A 276 -10.53 15.53 6.89
N ASP A 277 -9.38 14.86 6.75
CA ASP A 277 -8.53 14.98 5.57
C ASP A 277 -9.21 14.38 4.33
N PHE A 278 -9.79 13.18 4.44
CA PHE A 278 -10.57 12.53 3.39
C PHE A 278 -11.68 13.44 2.84
N SER A 279 -12.51 14.00 3.71
CA SER A 279 -13.59 14.93 3.34
C SER A 279 -13.04 16.15 2.59
N ARG A 280 -11.92 16.72 3.05
CA ARG A 280 -11.26 17.83 2.35
C ARG A 280 -10.78 17.42 0.95
N LYS A 281 -10.13 16.26 0.81
CA LYS A 281 -9.65 15.76 -0.48
C LYS A 281 -10.79 15.45 -1.46
N CYS A 282 -11.92 14.94 -0.98
CA CYS A 282 -13.13 14.82 -1.81
C CYS A 282 -13.62 16.17 -2.34
N ASN A 283 -13.59 17.22 -1.51
CA ASN A 283 -13.97 18.57 -1.93
C ASN A 283 -13.01 19.12 -3.00
N ASP A 284 -11.69 18.98 -2.77
CA ASP A 284 -10.66 19.40 -3.72
C ASP A 284 -10.84 18.70 -5.08
N ALA A 285 -11.08 17.38 -5.06
CA ALA A 285 -11.34 16.57 -6.23
C ALA A 285 -12.62 17.00 -6.98
N LEU A 286 -13.71 17.32 -6.27
CA LEU A 286 -14.95 17.84 -6.86
C LEU A 286 -14.73 19.17 -7.58
N ARG A 287 -13.98 20.09 -6.95
CA ARG A 287 -13.64 21.40 -7.54
C ARG A 287 -12.81 21.21 -8.81
N LYS A 288 -11.80 20.34 -8.76
CA LYS A 288 -10.99 20.01 -9.92
C LYS A 288 -11.83 19.38 -11.04
N ASN A 289 -12.69 18.41 -10.72
CA ASN A 289 -13.57 17.78 -11.71
C ASN A 289 -14.48 18.81 -12.39
N LYS A 290 -15.04 19.76 -11.64
CA LYS A 290 -15.88 20.84 -12.18
C LYS A 290 -15.18 21.68 -13.26
N THR A 291 -13.86 21.85 -13.17
CA THR A 291 -13.07 22.55 -14.20
C THR A 291 -12.76 21.71 -15.44
N LEU A 292 -12.96 20.40 -15.38
CA LEU A 292 -12.59 19.45 -16.44
C LEU A 292 -13.79 18.95 -17.25
N ILE A 293 -15.00 19.07 -16.73
CA ILE A 293 -16.22 18.50 -17.36
C ILE A 293 -16.79 19.35 -18.49
N GLY A 294 -17.40 18.67 -19.47
CA GLY A 294 -18.23 19.28 -20.51
C GLY A 294 -19.67 19.56 -20.06
N ALA A 295 -20.49 20.12 -20.96
CA ALA A 295 -21.91 20.40 -20.69
C ALA A 295 -22.72 19.12 -20.43
N ASP A 296 -22.35 18.02 -21.08
CA ASP A 296 -22.92 16.68 -21.00
C ASP A 296 -22.73 16.02 -19.61
N GLN A 297 -21.70 16.42 -18.86
CA GLN A 297 -21.40 15.85 -17.54
C GLN A 297 -21.87 16.73 -16.37
N ARG A 298 -22.60 17.82 -16.62
CA ARG A 298 -23.03 18.76 -15.57
C ARG A 298 -23.96 18.12 -14.53
N ASP A 299 -24.90 17.29 -14.96
CA ASP A 299 -25.84 16.65 -14.03
C ASP A 299 -25.15 15.55 -13.22
N TYR A 300 -24.19 14.85 -13.80
CA TYR A 300 -23.31 13.92 -13.08
C TYR A 300 -22.51 14.64 -11.99
N GLN A 301 -21.89 15.79 -12.30
CA GLN A 301 -21.19 16.60 -11.30
C GLN A 301 -22.12 17.08 -10.18
N LYS A 302 -23.34 17.55 -10.49
CA LYS A 302 -24.32 17.92 -9.47
C LYS A 302 -24.66 16.76 -8.55
N GLU A 303 -24.77 15.54 -9.09
CA GLU A 303 -25.04 14.35 -8.28
C GLU A 303 -23.86 14.01 -7.35
N LEU A 304 -22.63 14.09 -7.84
CA LEU A 304 -21.43 13.93 -7.00
C LEU A 304 -21.38 14.97 -5.87
N GLU A 305 -21.70 16.23 -6.19
CA GLU A 305 -21.80 17.30 -5.19
C GLU A 305 -22.89 16.98 -4.16
N ARG A 306 -24.09 16.55 -4.56
CA ARG A 306 -25.16 16.13 -3.63
C ARG A 306 -24.73 15.00 -2.71
N ASN A 307 -24.07 13.98 -3.26
CA ASN A 307 -23.54 12.86 -2.48
C ASN A 307 -22.49 13.31 -1.45
N TYR A 308 -21.60 14.22 -1.84
CA TYR A 308 -20.63 14.82 -0.92
C TYR A 308 -21.29 15.59 0.22
N HIS A 309 -22.31 16.39 -0.06
CA HIS A 309 -23.01 17.16 0.98
C HIS A 309 -23.68 16.19 1.98
N ARG A 310 -24.42 15.19 1.49
CA ARG A 310 -25.04 14.17 2.34
C ARG A 310 -24.01 13.40 3.18
N PHE A 311 -22.88 13.04 2.58
CA PHE A 311 -21.78 12.39 3.28
C PHE A 311 -21.22 13.29 4.39
N SER A 312 -20.94 14.55 4.06
CA SER A 312 -20.36 15.52 4.99
C SER A 312 -21.29 15.84 6.16
N GLU A 313 -22.58 16.03 5.90
CA GLU A 313 -23.60 16.28 6.93
C GLU A 313 -23.71 15.13 7.93
N ARG A 314 -23.74 13.89 7.45
CA ARG A 314 -23.79 12.69 8.29
C ARG A 314 -22.49 12.44 9.05
N LEU A 315 -21.34 12.75 8.45
CA LEU A 315 -20.04 12.57 9.08
C LEU A 315 -19.79 13.58 10.20
N LEU A 316 -20.28 14.81 10.03
CA LEU A 316 -19.94 15.96 10.86
C LEU A 316 -20.16 15.76 12.37
N PRO A 317 -21.27 15.17 12.86
CA PRO A 317 -21.48 14.90 14.29
C PRO A 317 -20.39 14.01 14.90
N MET A 318 -19.88 13.03 14.14
CA MET A 318 -18.88 12.06 14.62
C MET A 318 -17.45 12.61 14.63
N ILE A 319 -17.15 13.62 13.80
CA ILE A 319 -15.80 14.19 13.66
C ILE A 319 -15.59 15.53 14.38
N ARG A 320 -16.65 16.21 14.82
CA ARG A 320 -16.58 17.50 15.54
C ARG A 320 -15.93 17.38 16.91
N ASN A 321 -15.07 18.34 17.26
CA ASN A 321 -14.36 18.33 18.54
C ASN A 321 -15.32 18.70 19.69
N ASN A 322 -15.82 17.70 20.42
CA ASN A 322 -16.59 17.91 21.66
C ASN A 322 -15.72 18.32 22.86
N SER A 323 -14.40 18.53 22.66
CA SER A 323 -13.45 18.93 23.72
C SER A 323 -13.78 20.27 24.39
N PHE A 324 -14.68 21.07 23.84
CA PHE A 324 -15.12 22.33 24.44
C PHE A 324 -16.20 22.16 25.52
N LEU A 325 -16.87 21.01 25.62
CA LEU A 325 -17.89 20.78 26.66
C LEU A 325 -17.27 20.25 27.96
N TYR A 326 -16.14 19.53 27.88
CA TYR A 326 -15.43 19.03 29.07
C TYR A 326 -14.78 20.13 29.92
N ARG A 327 -14.42 21.28 29.33
CA ARG A 327 -13.89 22.43 30.09
C ARG A 327 -14.98 23.24 30.79
N SER A 328 -16.24 23.09 30.38
CA SER A 328 -17.39 23.81 30.92
C SER A 328 -18.15 23.01 31.99
N ALA A 329 -17.80 21.73 32.17
CA ALA A 329 -18.43 20.83 33.13
C ALA A 329 -17.67 20.70 34.47
N VAL A 330 -16.55 21.40 34.64
CA VAL A 330 -15.92 21.56 35.96
C VAL A 330 -16.54 22.80 36.62
N PRO A 331 -17.27 22.67 37.74
CA PRO A 331 -17.80 23.83 38.45
C PRO A 331 -16.65 24.72 38.90
N ALA A 332 -16.80 26.04 38.71
CA ALA A 332 -15.83 27.06 39.13
C ALA A 332 -15.75 27.25 40.66
N ASP A 333 -16.04 26.21 41.45
CA ASP A 333 -15.94 26.24 42.90
C ASP A 333 -14.80 25.34 43.37
N GLY A 334 -13.64 25.96 43.58
CA GLY A 334 -12.46 25.36 44.17
C GLY A 334 -12.67 25.03 45.65
N ARG A 335 -13.35 23.91 45.95
CA ARG A 335 -13.33 23.31 47.28
C ARG A 335 -12.69 21.93 47.24
N PRO A 336 -11.67 21.65 48.09
CA PRO A 336 -11.09 20.33 48.17
C PRO A 336 -12.11 19.35 48.77
N ALA A 337 -12.16 18.15 48.20
CA ALA A 337 -12.90 17.03 48.77
C ALA A 337 -12.38 16.74 50.19
N LYS A 338 -13.26 16.88 51.19
CA LYS A 338 -12.99 16.37 52.52
C LYS A 338 -13.03 14.84 52.47
N VAL A 339 -11.88 14.23 52.72
CA VAL A 339 -11.75 12.81 53.07
C VAL A 339 -12.47 12.60 54.40
N ALA A 340 -13.48 11.73 54.41
CA ALA A 340 -14.00 11.16 55.64
C ALA A 340 -13.25 9.84 55.90
N LEU A 341 -12.82 9.68 57.16
CA LEU A 341 -12.13 8.53 57.74
C LEU A 341 -12.93 7.23 57.61
#